data_AF-S9P523-F1
#
_entry.id   AF-S9P523-F1
#
_cell.length_a   1.000
_cell.length_b   1.000
_cell.length_c   1.000
_cell.angle_alpha   90.00
_cell.angle_beta   90.00
_cell.angle_gamma   90.00
#
_symmetry.space_group_name_H-M   'P 1'
#
loop_
_entity.id
_entity.type
_entity.pdbx_description
1 polymer ?
#
loop_
_entity_poly.entity_id
_entity_poly.type
_entity_poly.pdbx_seq_one_letter_code
_entity_poly.pdbx_strand_id
1 'polypeptide(L)'
;MPSLRRYLPLAASTLLAALILGTTAARAYTIETPVTEGCHERITAAALARAGWPDGALPPAPTAGQKVLVDNLPFHLPTARDAWTVAMLAGVRDNDLHGAAATDLPEHVEVDLAPASQPEHCLRTSDQDFAAGDVQAAQACHDSILEQVALALGDAEAVDLDATEPVQLALKYQRALVPLPRYAYRLGRALHALQDSFTHIYRSPDMRRIWSVFNYVDPALAPDYNPARDGRAHISAFDRCTDEDAPGQARVAAATQASADLLAALADGSGGRQGRLARADAVLQGYLQVAPGCSIGNDWCGALESYATSPTRSEGCAAAPGVLSAGTLLAGLGLLRQRQRRGGHRGRP
;
A
#
# COMPACT_ATOMS: atom_id res chain seq x y z
N MET A 1 -59.89 -32.63 6.99
CA MET A 1 -59.67 -32.34 5.54
C MET A 1 -60.31 -30.99 5.28
N PRO A 2 -59.66 -29.98 4.67
CA PRO A 2 -58.48 -29.99 3.81
C PRO A 2 -57.27 -29.23 4.37
N SER A 3 -56.20 -29.29 3.60
CA SER A 3 -54.80 -28.94 3.85
C SER A 3 -54.47 -27.46 3.70
N LEU A 4 -53.63 -26.92 4.60
CA LEU A 4 -52.80 -25.74 4.32
C LEU A 4 -51.33 -26.09 4.60
N ARG A 5 -50.70 -26.62 3.56
CA ARG A 5 -49.27 -26.87 3.43
C ARG A 5 -48.70 -25.69 2.64
N ARG A 6 -47.48 -25.28 3.00
CA ARG A 6 -46.52 -24.41 2.26
C ARG A 6 -46.70 -22.91 2.50
N TYR A 7 -45.82 -22.31 3.33
CA TYR A 7 -45.11 -21.04 3.07
C TYR A 7 -43.95 -20.89 4.06
N LEU A 8 -42.79 -21.42 3.70
CA LEU A 8 -41.43 -21.03 4.13
C LEU A 8 -40.49 -21.91 3.29
N PRO A 9 -39.46 -21.38 2.59
CA PRO A 9 -38.59 -20.30 3.05
C PRO A 9 -38.26 -19.24 1.98
N LEU A 10 -38.43 -17.96 2.29
CA LEU A 10 -37.80 -16.86 1.53
C LEU A 10 -36.99 -15.91 2.43
N ALA A 11 -36.90 -16.21 3.73
CA ALA A 11 -36.23 -15.34 4.72
C ALA A 11 -34.80 -15.78 5.08
N ALA A 12 -34.17 -16.63 4.27
CA ALA A 12 -32.79 -17.09 4.52
C ALA A 12 -31.75 -16.54 3.52
N SER A 13 -32.18 -15.81 2.48
CA SER A 13 -31.28 -15.34 1.41
C SER A 13 -30.87 -13.87 1.52
N THR A 14 -31.50 -13.07 2.39
CA THR A 14 -31.20 -11.64 2.54
C THR A 14 -30.17 -11.34 3.63
N LEU A 15 -29.88 -12.27 4.54
CA LEU A 15 -28.87 -12.05 5.60
C LEU A 15 -27.43 -12.33 5.14
N LEU A 16 -27.23 -13.08 4.06
CA LEU A 16 -25.89 -13.41 3.54
C LEU A 16 -25.36 -12.35 2.56
N ALA A 17 -26.23 -11.55 1.96
CA ALA A 17 -25.84 -10.46 1.06
C ALA A 17 -25.36 -9.20 1.78
N ALA A 18 -25.65 -9.05 3.08
CA ALA A 18 -25.22 -7.89 3.88
C ALA A 18 -23.85 -8.08 4.57
N LEU A 19 -23.28 -9.29 4.54
CA LEU A 19 -21.95 -9.60 5.09
C LEU A 19 -20.83 -9.60 4.04
N ILE A 20 -21.16 -9.28 2.78
CA ILE A 20 -20.19 -9.07 1.69
C ILE A 20 -20.16 -7.57 1.34
N LEU A 21 -20.29 -6.71 2.34
CA LEU A 21 -19.73 -5.36 2.26
C LEU A 21 -18.28 -5.52 2.68
N GLY A 22 -17.47 -6.03 1.76
CA GLY A 22 -16.04 -6.11 1.93
C GLY A 22 -15.53 -4.71 2.21
N THR A 23 -14.89 -4.52 3.35
CA THR A 23 -14.00 -3.40 3.59
C THR A 23 -12.97 -3.43 2.47
N THR A 24 -13.09 -2.55 1.48
CA THR A 24 -12.01 -2.29 0.55
C THR A 24 -11.00 -1.51 1.37
N ALA A 25 -9.96 -2.18 1.87
CA ALA A 25 -8.78 -1.48 2.35
C ALA A 25 -8.31 -0.53 1.24
N ALA A 26 -7.88 0.68 1.59
CA ALA A 26 -7.09 1.46 0.64
C ALA A 26 -5.87 0.64 0.24
N ARG A 27 -5.46 0.76 -1.02
CA ARG A 27 -4.71 -0.30 -1.66
C ARG A 27 -3.60 0.22 -2.57
N ALA A 28 -3.00 1.40 -2.33
CA ALA A 28 -1.78 1.97 -2.96
C ALA A 28 -1.46 1.52 -4.40
N TYR A 29 -0.26 1.61 -4.97
CA TYR A 29 -0.06 0.66 -6.09
C TYR A 29 -0.20 -0.75 -5.48
N THR A 30 -1.06 -1.62 -6.01
CA THR A 30 -1.27 -2.88 -5.26
C THR A 30 0.01 -3.73 -5.26
N ILE A 31 0.39 -4.29 -4.11
CA ILE A 31 1.29 -5.45 -4.08
C ILE A 31 0.55 -6.72 -4.52
N GLU A 32 1.30 -7.76 -4.90
CA GLU A 32 0.69 -9.02 -5.28
C GLU A 32 0.09 -9.71 -4.04
N THR A 33 -1.20 -10.04 -4.13
CA THR A 33 -1.94 -10.85 -3.15
C THR A 33 -2.80 -11.88 -3.91
N PRO A 34 -3.51 -12.79 -3.22
CA PRO A 34 -4.45 -13.70 -3.89
C PRO A 34 -5.56 -13.00 -4.69
N VAL A 35 -5.76 -11.69 -4.52
CA VAL A 35 -6.84 -10.92 -5.14
C VAL A 35 -6.36 -9.63 -5.84
N THR A 36 -5.04 -9.38 -5.90
CA THR A 36 -4.45 -8.19 -6.55
C THR A 36 -3.20 -8.53 -7.34
N GLU A 37 -2.95 -7.75 -8.39
CA GLU A 37 -1.70 -7.81 -9.16
C GLU A 37 -0.58 -7.03 -8.46
N GLY A 38 0.67 -7.49 -8.61
CA GLY A 38 1.86 -6.83 -8.04
C GLY A 38 2.36 -5.66 -8.87
N CYS A 39 1.74 -4.49 -8.69
CA CYS A 39 2.09 -3.26 -9.39
C CYS A 39 3.43 -2.69 -8.96
N HIS A 40 3.65 -2.55 -7.65
CA HIS A 40 4.92 -2.06 -7.15
C HIS A 40 6.07 -2.97 -7.59
N GLU A 41 5.86 -4.30 -7.55
CA GLU A 41 6.84 -5.26 -8.02
C GLU A 41 7.15 -5.09 -9.51
N ARG A 42 6.12 -4.86 -10.35
CA ARG A 42 6.28 -4.60 -11.80
C ARG A 42 7.00 -3.29 -12.09
N ILE A 43 6.61 -2.19 -11.44
CA ILE A 43 7.22 -0.86 -11.64
C ILE A 43 8.69 -0.92 -11.24
N THR A 44 8.97 -1.51 -10.06
CA THR A 44 10.34 -1.69 -9.56
C THR A 44 11.19 -2.53 -10.50
N ALA A 45 10.67 -3.66 -10.98
CA ALA A 45 11.34 -4.50 -11.96
C ALA A 45 11.68 -3.75 -13.26
N ALA A 46 10.73 -2.99 -13.80
CA ALA A 46 10.93 -2.22 -15.02
C ALA A 46 11.94 -1.08 -14.83
N ALA A 47 11.92 -0.42 -13.67
CA ALA A 47 12.89 0.62 -13.32
C ALA A 47 14.31 0.04 -13.18
N LEU A 48 14.45 -1.07 -12.46
CA LEU A 48 15.73 -1.76 -12.28
C LEU A 48 16.32 -2.24 -13.61
N ALA A 49 15.49 -2.76 -14.52
CA ALA A 49 15.94 -3.17 -15.85
C ALA A 49 16.51 -2.01 -16.69
N ARG A 50 16.09 -0.76 -16.42
CA ARG A 50 16.59 0.45 -17.10
C ARG A 50 17.86 0.99 -16.44
N ALA A 51 17.90 1.04 -15.12
CA ALA A 51 18.98 1.67 -14.37
C ALA A 51 20.18 0.73 -14.12
N GLY A 52 19.93 -0.57 -13.96
CA GLY A 52 20.93 -1.54 -13.52
C GLY A 52 21.28 -1.42 -12.04
N TRP A 53 22.26 -2.21 -11.61
CA TRP A 53 22.82 -2.16 -10.27
C TRP A 53 24.00 -1.18 -10.18
N PRO A 54 24.36 -0.71 -8.97
CA PRO A 54 25.45 0.24 -8.78
C PRO A 54 26.76 -0.20 -9.43
N ASP A 55 27.45 0.76 -10.04
CA ASP A 55 28.76 0.59 -10.66
C ASP A 55 28.81 -0.57 -11.69
N GLY A 56 27.66 -0.93 -12.28
CA GLY A 56 27.54 -2.02 -13.26
C GLY A 56 27.67 -3.42 -12.65
N ALA A 57 27.53 -3.54 -11.33
CA ALA A 57 27.61 -4.82 -10.63
C ALA A 57 26.55 -5.80 -11.15
N LEU A 58 26.87 -7.09 -11.06
CA LEU A 58 25.95 -8.16 -11.39
C LEU A 58 25.53 -8.89 -10.11
N PRO A 59 24.24 -9.21 -9.94
CA PRO A 59 23.79 -9.91 -8.77
C PRO A 59 24.41 -11.32 -8.72
N PRO A 60 24.73 -11.83 -7.52
CA PRO A 60 25.30 -13.15 -7.37
C PRO A 60 24.30 -14.24 -7.78
N ALA A 61 24.82 -15.38 -8.24
CA ALA A 61 23.99 -16.54 -8.54
C ALA A 61 23.24 -17.01 -7.28
N PRO A 62 21.96 -17.44 -7.40
CA PRO A 62 21.19 -17.87 -6.25
C PRO A 62 21.81 -19.06 -5.52
N THR A 63 22.02 -18.91 -4.21
CA THR A 63 22.42 -20.00 -3.32
C THR A 63 21.28 -21.02 -3.12
N ALA A 64 21.58 -22.19 -2.57
CA ALA A 64 20.54 -23.18 -2.24
C ALA A 64 19.51 -22.62 -1.26
N GLY A 65 19.95 -21.88 -0.24
CA GLY A 65 19.06 -21.24 0.73
C GLY A 65 18.16 -20.17 0.09
N GLN A 66 18.70 -19.39 -0.85
CA GLN A 66 17.91 -18.40 -1.59
C GLN A 66 16.85 -19.06 -2.48
N LYS A 67 17.15 -20.18 -3.13
CA LYS A 67 16.14 -20.93 -3.90
C LYS A 67 15.00 -21.39 -3.00
N VAL A 68 15.31 -21.91 -1.81
CA VAL A 68 14.30 -22.30 -0.81
C VAL A 68 13.48 -21.09 -0.37
N LEU A 69 14.12 -19.94 -0.11
CA LEU A 69 13.40 -18.71 0.23
C LEU A 69 12.42 -18.32 -0.87
N VAL A 70 12.89 -18.24 -2.12
CA VAL A 70 12.08 -17.91 -3.30
C VAL A 70 10.87 -18.82 -3.43
N ASP A 71 11.06 -20.13 -3.25
CA ASP A 71 9.97 -21.11 -3.34
C ASP A 71 8.92 -20.94 -2.22
N ASN A 72 9.26 -20.25 -1.13
CA ASN A 72 8.41 -19.97 0.01
C ASN A 72 7.85 -18.53 0.05
N LEU A 73 8.18 -17.67 -0.90
CA LEU A 73 7.58 -16.34 -1.00
C LEU A 73 6.08 -16.45 -1.34
N PRO A 74 5.20 -15.65 -0.72
CA PRO A 74 3.76 -15.67 -0.99
C PRO A 74 3.37 -14.87 -2.25
N PHE A 75 4.33 -14.57 -3.13
CA PHE A 75 4.15 -13.75 -4.33
C PHE A 75 5.09 -14.19 -5.46
N HIS A 76 4.78 -13.79 -6.69
CA HIS A 76 5.62 -14.08 -7.84
C HIS A 76 6.71 -13.03 -8.02
N LEU A 77 7.89 -13.48 -8.41
CA LEU A 77 8.98 -12.58 -8.81
C LEU A 77 8.82 -12.28 -10.32
N PRO A 78 8.58 -11.02 -10.73
CA PRO A 78 8.42 -10.64 -12.14
C PRO A 78 9.73 -10.76 -12.95
N THR A 79 10.88 -10.82 -12.27
CA THR A 79 12.22 -10.78 -12.88
C THR A 79 13.12 -11.88 -12.31
N ALA A 80 14.44 -11.67 -12.37
CA ALA A 80 15.45 -12.61 -11.91
C ALA A 80 15.23 -13.05 -10.45
N ARG A 81 15.62 -14.30 -10.16
CA ARG A 81 15.45 -14.91 -8.83
C ARG A 81 16.72 -14.80 -7.98
N ASP A 82 17.54 -13.79 -8.25
CA ASP A 82 18.77 -13.52 -7.50
C ASP A 82 18.49 -12.85 -6.15
N ALA A 83 19.50 -12.87 -5.30
CA ALA A 83 19.40 -12.39 -3.91
C ALA A 83 19.01 -10.91 -3.81
N TRP A 84 19.56 -10.07 -4.70
CA TRP A 84 19.35 -8.63 -4.66
C TRP A 84 17.95 -8.29 -5.15
N THR A 85 17.50 -8.91 -6.24
CA THR A 85 16.13 -8.75 -6.74
C THR A 85 15.09 -9.23 -5.72
N VAL A 86 15.31 -10.38 -5.07
CA VAL A 86 14.43 -10.88 -3.99
C VAL A 86 14.36 -9.89 -2.84
N ALA A 87 15.52 -9.36 -2.40
CA ALA A 87 15.57 -8.40 -1.31
C ALA A 87 14.86 -7.08 -1.66
N MET A 88 15.08 -6.57 -2.87
CA MET A 88 14.43 -5.35 -3.35
C MET A 88 12.92 -5.50 -3.38
N LEU A 89 12.40 -6.60 -3.91
CA LEU A 89 10.95 -6.83 -3.96
C LEU A 89 10.35 -7.13 -2.59
N ALA A 90 11.11 -7.76 -1.68
CA ALA A 90 10.69 -7.88 -0.28
C ALA A 90 10.59 -6.51 0.39
N GLY A 91 11.55 -5.61 0.13
CA GLY A 91 11.54 -4.25 0.65
C GLY A 91 10.41 -3.40 0.09
N VAL A 92 10.13 -3.53 -1.21
CA VAL A 92 8.97 -2.89 -1.82
C VAL A 92 7.69 -3.23 -1.04
N ARG A 93 7.45 -4.51 -0.77
CA ARG A 93 6.23 -4.94 -0.06
C ARG A 93 6.20 -4.58 1.42
N ASP A 94 7.32 -4.17 2.00
CA ASP A 94 7.46 -4.08 3.45
C ASP A 94 6.71 -2.88 4.03
N ASN A 95 6.57 -1.77 3.28
CA ASN A 95 5.78 -0.62 3.74
C ASN A 95 4.30 -1.00 3.93
N ASP A 96 3.75 -1.81 3.04
CA ASP A 96 2.35 -2.29 3.13
C ASP A 96 2.13 -3.36 4.22
N LEU A 97 3.19 -4.08 4.63
CA LEU A 97 3.06 -5.31 5.41
C LEU A 97 3.73 -5.25 6.78
N HIS A 98 4.86 -4.55 6.92
CA HIS A 98 5.75 -4.59 8.08
C HIS A 98 5.97 -6.01 8.63
N GLY A 99 6.23 -6.95 7.70
CA GLY A 99 6.43 -8.37 8.00
C GLY A 99 5.16 -9.18 8.31
N ALA A 100 3.97 -8.60 8.23
CA ALA A 100 2.69 -9.29 8.27
C ALA A 100 2.46 -10.12 6.99
N ALA A 101 1.58 -11.12 7.08
CA ALA A 101 1.16 -11.85 5.89
C ALA A 101 0.13 -11.02 5.13
N ALA A 102 0.20 -11.00 3.80
CA ALA A 102 -0.69 -10.20 2.95
C ALA A 102 -2.21 -10.50 3.10
N THR A 103 -2.56 -11.56 3.82
CA THR A 103 -3.94 -11.97 4.13
C THR A 103 -4.36 -11.64 5.57
N ASP A 104 -3.48 -11.04 6.37
CA ASP A 104 -3.73 -10.68 7.77
C ASP A 104 -4.34 -9.28 7.87
N LEU A 105 -5.61 -9.18 7.47
CA LEU A 105 -6.32 -7.90 7.39
C LEU A 105 -6.28 -7.08 8.71
N PRO A 106 -6.40 -7.68 9.91
CA PRO A 106 -6.21 -6.93 11.15
C PRO A 106 -4.85 -6.26 11.29
N GLU A 107 -3.74 -6.98 11.04
CA GLU A 107 -2.38 -6.39 11.11
C GLU A 107 -2.23 -5.27 10.06
N HIS A 108 -2.81 -5.43 8.86
CA HIS A 108 -2.77 -4.40 7.82
C HIS A 108 -3.50 -3.13 8.24
N VAL A 109 -4.69 -3.24 8.84
CA VAL A 109 -5.45 -2.07 9.30
C VAL A 109 -4.67 -1.30 10.36
N GLU A 110 -3.92 -1.98 11.23
CA GLU A 110 -3.05 -1.33 12.21
C GLU A 110 -1.89 -0.58 11.55
N VAL A 111 -1.28 -1.16 10.52
CA VAL A 111 -0.24 -0.51 9.71
C VAL A 111 -0.79 0.69 8.95
N ASP A 112 -1.84 0.51 8.16
CA ASP A 112 -2.35 1.53 7.22
C ASP A 112 -2.89 2.77 7.95
N LEU A 113 -3.43 2.59 9.15
CA LEU A 113 -4.00 3.68 9.96
C LEU A 113 -2.99 4.31 10.94
N ALA A 114 -1.77 3.79 11.04
CA ALA A 114 -0.76 4.37 11.91
C ALA A 114 -0.30 5.73 11.35
N PRO A 115 -0.33 6.82 12.14
CA PRO A 115 0.23 8.10 11.68
C PRO A 115 1.70 8.02 11.26
N ALA A 116 2.47 7.12 11.91
CA ALA A 116 3.88 6.92 11.61
C ALA A 116 4.16 6.22 10.26
N SER A 117 3.18 5.51 9.68
CA SER A 117 3.34 4.85 8.37
C SER A 117 2.97 5.78 7.20
N GLN A 118 2.23 6.86 7.43
CA GLN A 118 1.76 7.73 6.33
C GLN A 118 2.90 8.31 5.48
N PRO A 119 4.06 8.72 6.03
CA PRO A 119 5.20 9.14 5.21
C PRO A 119 5.74 8.05 4.29
N GLU A 120 5.64 6.77 4.66
CA GLU A 120 6.06 5.62 3.85
C GLU A 120 5.14 5.36 2.64
N HIS A 121 3.95 5.95 2.66
CA HIS A 121 2.95 5.94 1.59
C HIS A 121 2.72 7.33 0.98
N CYS A 122 3.51 8.33 1.39
CA CYS A 122 3.35 9.72 0.93
C CYS A 122 1.92 10.25 1.09
N LEU A 123 1.25 9.86 2.17
CA LEU A 123 -0.07 10.30 2.59
C LEU A 123 0.04 11.38 3.66
N ARG A 124 -1.05 12.13 3.87
CA ARG A 124 -1.19 13.06 4.97
C ARG A 124 -1.38 12.33 6.30
N THR A 125 -0.76 12.85 7.35
CA THR A 125 -1.12 12.53 8.74
C THR A 125 -2.27 13.42 9.21
N SER A 126 -2.91 13.03 10.32
CA SER A 126 -4.09 13.73 10.86
C SER A 126 -3.84 15.15 11.39
N ASP A 127 -2.58 15.56 11.53
CA ASP A 127 -2.17 16.90 11.98
C ASP A 127 -1.70 17.80 10.82
N GLN A 128 -1.71 17.28 9.60
CA GLN A 128 -1.28 18.01 8.41
C GLN A 128 -2.49 18.68 7.74
N ASP A 129 -2.77 19.91 8.18
CA ASP A 129 -3.97 20.65 7.78
C ASP A 129 -3.74 21.70 6.67
N PHE A 130 -4.82 22.00 5.96
CA PHE A 130 -4.98 23.00 4.91
C PHE A 130 -3.93 22.85 3.78
N ALA A 131 -3.64 23.92 3.05
CA ALA A 131 -2.60 23.87 2.00
C ALA A 131 -1.20 23.58 2.56
N ALA A 132 -0.94 23.91 3.83
CA ALA A 132 0.34 23.62 4.47
C ALA A 132 0.56 22.11 4.67
N GLY A 133 -0.50 21.34 4.89
CA GLY A 133 -0.42 19.90 5.07
C GLY A 133 0.04 19.15 3.81
N ASP A 134 -0.29 19.63 2.60
CA ASP A 134 0.24 19.05 1.36
C ASP A 134 1.77 19.19 1.29
N VAL A 135 2.30 20.35 1.69
CA VAL A 135 3.74 20.63 1.74
C VAL A 135 4.42 19.77 2.81
N GLN A 136 3.81 19.66 3.99
CA GLN A 136 4.33 18.84 5.09
C GLN A 136 4.36 17.36 4.73
N ALA A 137 3.29 16.83 4.13
CA ALA A 137 3.22 15.43 3.69
C ALA A 137 4.25 15.12 2.61
N ALA A 138 4.39 15.99 1.60
CA ALA A 138 5.39 15.84 0.55
C ALA A 138 6.82 15.87 1.10
N GLN A 139 7.09 16.73 2.08
CA GLN A 139 8.40 16.78 2.76
C GLN A 139 8.64 15.51 3.61
N ALA A 140 7.63 15.03 4.35
CA ALA A 140 7.77 13.82 5.16
C ALA A 140 8.02 12.57 4.27
N CYS A 141 7.32 12.47 3.14
CA CYS A 141 7.55 11.47 2.10
C CYS A 141 8.99 11.56 1.56
N HIS A 142 9.44 12.75 1.18
CA HIS A 142 10.80 13.00 0.72
C HIS A 142 11.85 12.52 1.73
N ASP A 143 11.69 12.90 2.99
CA ASP A 143 12.64 12.59 4.06
C ASP A 143 12.66 11.09 4.37
N SER A 144 11.49 10.43 4.37
CA SER A 144 11.37 8.98 4.53
C SER A 144 12.10 8.22 3.41
N ILE A 145 11.94 8.65 2.15
CA ILE A 145 12.65 8.05 1.01
C ILE A 145 14.16 8.25 1.17
N LEU A 146 14.63 9.46 1.49
CA LEU A 146 16.05 9.72 1.69
C LEU A 146 16.64 8.97 2.88
N GLU A 147 15.88 8.75 3.95
CA GLU A 147 16.30 7.92 5.07
C GLU A 147 16.54 6.48 4.61
N GLN A 148 15.59 5.87 3.88
CA GLN A 148 15.78 4.52 3.34
C GLN A 148 16.97 4.45 2.38
N VAL A 149 17.17 5.47 1.54
CA VAL A 149 18.36 5.56 0.66
C VAL A 149 19.65 5.64 1.48
N ALA A 150 19.70 6.46 2.52
CA ALA A 150 20.88 6.58 3.39
C ALA A 150 21.20 5.28 4.11
N LEU A 151 20.17 4.55 4.58
CA LEU A 151 20.31 3.21 5.18
C LEU A 151 20.80 2.18 4.16
N ALA A 152 20.30 2.24 2.91
CA ALA A 152 20.74 1.38 1.82
C ALA A 152 22.24 1.53 1.54
N LEU A 153 22.71 2.78 1.45
CA LEU A 153 24.11 3.10 1.16
C LEU A 153 25.06 2.71 2.30
N GLY A 154 24.58 2.68 3.56
CA GLY A 154 25.43 2.52 4.73
C GLY A 154 26.35 3.73 4.95
N ASP A 155 27.41 3.58 5.74
CA ASP A 155 28.30 4.71 6.11
C ASP A 155 29.54 4.85 5.22
N ALA A 156 29.83 3.85 4.39
CA ALA A 156 31.00 3.84 3.52
C ALA A 156 30.78 4.66 2.23
N GLU A 157 31.87 5.12 1.62
CA GLU A 157 31.82 5.84 0.34
C GLU A 157 31.38 4.96 -0.83
N ALA A 158 31.79 3.69 -0.80
CA ALA A 158 31.36 2.67 -1.75
C ALA A 158 30.15 1.91 -1.20
N VAL A 159 29.25 1.50 -2.09
CA VAL A 159 28.08 0.69 -1.72
C VAL A 159 28.56 -0.70 -1.35
N ASP A 160 28.26 -1.13 -0.12
CA ASP A 160 28.47 -2.52 0.31
C ASP A 160 27.26 -3.37 -0.11
N LEU A 161 27.42 -4.08 -1.22
CA LEU A 161 26.39 -4.96 -1.80
C LEU A 161 26.32 -6.34 -1.12
N ASP A 162 27.29 -6.66 -0.26
CA ASP A 162 27.34 -7.91 0.51
C ASP A 162 26.77 -7.72 1.92
N ALA A 163 26.67 -6.48 2.41
CA ALA A 163 26.03 -6.17 3.67
C ALA A 163 24.57 -6.68 3.70
N THR A 164 24.25 -7.44 4.74
CA THR A 164 22.89 -7.93 4.99
C THR A 164 22.33 -7.40 6.29
N GLU A 165 21.01 -7.34 6.39
CA GLU A 165 20.30 -7.10 7.65
C GLU A 165 19.18 -8.12 7.87
N PRO A 166 18.83 -8.41 9.13
CA PRO A 166 17.72 -9.31 9.44
C PRO A 166 16.37 -8.62 9.16
N VAL A 167 15.56 -9.22 8.29
CA VAL A 167 14.22 -8.72 7.93
C VAL A 167 13.17 -9.75 8.32
N GLN A 168 12.11 -9.32 9.00
CA GLN A 168 10.98 -10.18 9.32
C GLN A 168 10.10 -10.34 8.08
N LEU A 169 10.11 -11.51 7.44
CA LEU A 169 9.27 -11.80 6.28
C LEU A 169 8.13 -12.73 6.63
N ALA A 170 6.95 -12.49 6.06
CA ALA A 170 5.90 -13.48 5.96
C ALA A 170 6.15 -14.38 4.75
N LEU A 171 6.34 -15.67 5.01
CA LEU A 171 6.44 -16.75 4.03
C LEU A 171 5.11 -17.50 3.96
N LYS A 172 4.94 -18.37 2.96
CA LYS A 172 3.69 -19.14 2.72
C LYS A 172 3.06 -19.78 3.96
N TYR A 173 3.88 -20.25 4.90
CA TYR A 173 3.42 -21.03 6.06
C TYR A 173 3.95 -20.53 7.42
N GLN A 174 4.76 -19.47 7.45
CA GLN A 174 5.41 -18.98 8.67
C GLN A 174 5.93 -17.55 8.51
N ARG A 175 6.25 -16.90 9.62
CA ARG A 175 7.08 -15.69 9.65
C ARG A 175 8.52 -16.11 9.96
N ALA A 176 9.51 -15.54 9.28
CA ALA A 176 10.92 -15.84 9.52
C ALA A 176 11.78 -14.57 9.45
N LEU A 177 12.79 -14.49 10.32
CA LEU A 177 13.83 -13.48 10.23
C LEU A 177 14.85 -13.94 9.18
N VAL A 178 14.89 -13.25 8.04
CA VAL A 178 15.70 -13.62 6.88
C VAL A 178 16.78 -12.56 6.68
N PRO A 179 18.07 -12.93 6.61
CA PRO A 179 19.11 -11.98 6.26
C PRO A 179 18.98 -11.62 4.78
N LEU A 180 18.68 -10.35 4.48
CA LEU A 180 18.55 -9.83 3.12
C LEU A 180 19.66 -8.82 2.84
N PRO A 181 20.18 -8.76 1.59
CA PRO A 181 21.02 -7.67 1.11
C PRO A 181 20.43 -6.29 1.45
N ARG A 182 21.09 -5.57 2.36
CA ARG A 182 20.62 -4.31 2.95
C ARG A 182 20.37 -3.26 1.87
N TYR A 183 21.34 -3.08 0.97
CA TYR A 183 21.24 -2.11 -0.11
C TYR A 183 19.95 -2.29 -0.91
N ALA A 184 19.69 -3.52 -1.37
CA ALA A 184 18.55 -3.82 -2.20
C ALA A 184 17.22 -3.71 -1.42
N TYR A 185 17.13 -4.27 -0.22
CA TYR A 185 15.91 -4.22 0.60
C TYR A 185 15.51 -2.78 0.97
N ARG A 186 16.45 -1.98 1.49
CA ARG A 186 16.17 -0.58 1.85
C ARG A 186 15.79 0.26 0.63
N LEU A 187 16.45 0.03 -0.51
CA LEU A 187 16.09 0.70 -1.75
C LEU A 187 14.70 0.29 -2.25
N GLY A 188 14.28 -0.95 -2.01
CA GLY A 188 12.90 -1.39 -2.25
C GLY A 188 11.87 -0.55 -1.48
N ARG A 189 12.09 -0.33 -0.18
CA ARG A 189 11.23 0.53 0.66
C ARG A 189 11.19 1.98 0.17
N ALA A 190 12.33 2.51 -0.25
CA ALA A 190 12.42 3.85 -0.84
C ALA A 190 11.61 3.96 -2.15
N LEU A 191 11.70 2.94 -3.00
CA LEU A 191 10.98 2.88 -4.28
C LEU A 191 9.47 2.75 -4.07
N HIS A 192 9.03 1.96 -3.08
CA HIS A 192 7.61 1.87 -2.71
C HIS A 192 7.02 3.25 -2.44
N ALA A 193 7.60 4.00 -1.50
CA ALA A 193 7.14 5.34 -1.14
C ALA A 193 7.15 6.30 -2.35
N LEU A 194 8.22 6.27 -3.15
CA LEU A 194 8.27 7.08 -4.37
C LEU A 194 7.14 6.73 -5.35
N GLN A 195 6.81 5.44 -5.49
CA GLN A 195 5.73 4.96 -6.36
C GLN A 195 4.35 5.37 -5.82
N ASP A 196 4.13 5.31 -4.50
CA ASP A 196 2.89 5.74 -3.86
C ASP A 196 2.64 7.25 -3.98
N SER A 197 3.71 8.03 -4.10
CA SER A 197 3.56 9.44 -4.46
C SER A 197 2.86 9.66 -5.82
N PHE A 198 2.69 8.62 -6.66
CA PHE A 198 1.92 8.69 -7.92
C PHE A 198 0.51 8.11 -7.82
N THR A 199 0.08 7.56 -6.69
CA THR A 199 -1.28 7.03 -6.47
C THR A 199 -2.03 7.77 -5.38
N HIS A 200 -1.30 8.34 -4.42
CA HIS A 200 -1.86 9.03 -3.24
C HIS A 200 -1.88 10.54 -3.38
N ILE A 201 -1.80 11.03 -4.61
CA ILE A 201 -1.59 12.44 -4.92
C ILE A 201 -2.28 12.83 -6.24
N TYR A 202 -2.92 14.00 -6.27
CA TYR A 202 -3.21 14.71 -7.52
C TYR A 202 -1.96 15.41 -8.04
N ARG A 203 -1.68 15.27 -9.33
CA ARG A 203 -0.48 15.81 -9.97
C ARG A 203 -0.81 16.70 -11.16
N SER A 204 0.15 17.54 -11.53
CA SER A 204 0.14 18.24 -12.81
C SER A 204 0.11 17.26 -14.00
N PRO A 205 -0.35 17.71 -15.19
CA PRO A 205 -0.43 16.84 -16.38
C PRO A 205 0.91 16.21 -16.80
N ASP A 206 2.04 16.85 -16.46
CA ASP A 206 3.39 16.33 -16.72
C ASP A 206 3.89 15.38 -15.61
N MET A 207 3.09 15.13 -14.58
CA MET A 207 3.36 14.30 -13.40
C MET A 207 4.53 14.79 -12.52
N ARG A 208 5.06 15.99 -12.76
CA ARG A 208 6.25 16.52 -12.05
C ARG A 208 5.92 17.34 -10.80
N ARG A 209 4.68 17.83 -10.67
CA ARG A 209 4.26 18.66 -9.54
C ARG A 209 3.10 18.01 -8.80
N ILE A 210 3.16 18.10 -7.48
CA ILE A 210 2.08 17.71 -6.57
C ILE A 210 1.07 18.86 -6.53
N TRP A 211 -0.20 18.57 -6.77
CA TRP A 211 -1.31 19.52 -6.58
C TRP A 211 -1.96 19.36 -5.22
N SER A 212 -2.16 18.12 -4.77
CA SER A 212 -2.68 17.82 -3.43
C SER A 212 -2.40 16.38 -3.05
N VAL A 213 -2.02 16.17 -1.80
CA VAL A 213 -1.76 14.87 -1.19
C VAL A 213 -3.04 14.36 -0.54
N PHE A 214 -3.29 13.05 -0.67
CA PHE A 214 -4.47 12.43 -0.09
C PHE A 214 -4.29 12.18 1.41
N ASN A 215 -5.42 12.02 2.09
CA ASN A 215 -5.51 11.66 3.49
C ASN A 215 -6.27 10.33 3.62
N TYR A 216 -5.71 9.40 4.36
CA TYR A 216 -6.33 8.10 4.63
C TYR A 216 -6.88 8.01 6.06
N VAL A 217 -6.16 8.58 7.03
CA VAL A 217 -6.46 8.45 8.46
C VAL A 217 -7.73 9.20 8.86
N ASP A 218 -7.86 10.48 8.49
CA ASP A 218 -9.00 11.28 8.94
C ASP A 218 -10.33 10.79 8.35
N PRO A 219 -10.46 10.48 7.04
CA PRO A 219 -11.70 9.89 6.53
C PRO A 219 -12.10 8.57 7.20
N ALA A 220 -11.13 7.79 7.67
CA ALA A 220 -11.37 6.49 8.30
C ALA A 220 -11.73 6.60 9.79
N LEU A 221 -11.14 7.57 10.51
CA LEU A 221 -11.19 7.63 11.97
C LEU A 221 -11.85 8.90 12.53
N ALA A 222 -11.78 10.02 11.82
CA ALA A 222 -12.25 11.31 12.30
C ALA A 222 -13.73 11.56 11.91
N PRO A 223 -14.65 11.68 12.88
CA PRO A 223 -16.06 11.94 12.59
C PRO A 223 -16.31 13.34 12.01
N ASP A 224 -15.34 14.24 12.12
CA ASP A 224 -15.38 15.61 11.61
C ASP A 224 -14.48 15.83 10.40
N TYR A 225 -14.16 14.77 9.63
CA TYR A 225 -13.41 14.87 8.39
C TYR A 225 -13.96 15.99 7.48
N ASN A 226 -13.06 16.88 7.07
CA ASN A 226 -13.34 18.03 6.25
C ASN A 226 -12.28 18.16 5.14
N PRO A 227 -12.61 17.90 3.87
CA PRO A 227 -11.63 17.92 2.78
C PRO A 227 -10.97 19.28 2.53
N ALA A 228 -11.53 20.39 3.02
CA ALA A 228 -10.90 21.71 2.94
C ALA A 228 -9.75 21.88 3.96
N ARG A 229 -9.84 21.17 5.10
CA ARG A 229 -8.83 21.14 6.17
C ARG A 229 -7.90 19.94 5.96
N ASP A 230 -8.44 18.75 5.83
CA ASP A 230 -7.69 17.49 5.94
C ASP A 230 -7.07 17.04 4.61
N GLY A 231 -7.42 17.70 3.50
CA GLY A 231 -7.08 17.24 2.15
C GLY A 231 -8.07 16.21 1.60
N ARG A 232 -7.86 15.80 0.34
CA ARG A 232 -8.75 14.85 -0.34
C ARG A 232 -8.64 13.46 0.29
N ALA A 233 -9.77 12.79 0.52
CA ALA A 233 -9.78 11.41 0.98
C ALA A 233 -9.10 10.49 -0.03
N HIS A 234 -8.49 9.40 0.45
CA HIS A 234 -7.84 8.42 -0.40
C HIS A 234 -8.72 7.89 -1.56
N ILE A 235 -8.05 7.85 -2.71
CA ILE A 235 -8.37 7.44 -4.07
C ILE A 235 -8.29 5.97 -4.46
N SER A 236 -9.08 4.99 -3.98
CA SER A 236 -8.81 3.57 -4.34
C SER A 236 -8.82 3.24 -5.84
N ALA A 237 -9.36 4.12 -6.69
CA ALA A 237 -9.27 3.96 -8.14
C ALA A 237 -7.86 4.22 -8.71
N PHE A 238 -7.04 5.06 -8.04
CA PHE A 238 -5.66 5.41 -8.41
C PHE A 238 -4.68 4.29 -8.12
N ASP A 239 -5.07 3.40 -7.23
CA ASP A 239 -4.27 2.27 -6.77
C ASP A 239 -4.07 1.18 -7.85
N ARG A 240 -4.83 1.27 -8.94
CA ARG A 240 -4.86 0.25 -9.98
C ARG A 240 -3.70 0.42 -10.95
N CYS A 241 -3.01 -0.68 -11.19
CA CYS A 241 -1.93 -0.81 -12.17
C CYS A 241 -2.41 -1.10 -13.60
N THR A 242 -3.72 -1.22 -13.82
CA THR A 242 -4.24 -1.81 -15.04
C THR A 242 -4.11 -0.84 -16.21
N ASP A 243 -3.67 -1.35 -17.36
CA ASP A 243 -3.56 -0.59 -18.63
C ASP A 243 -4.93 -0.23 -19.23
N GLU A 244 -5.99 -0.19 -18.43
CA GLU A 244 -7.38 -0.09 -18.89
C GLU A 244 -7.76 1.35 -19.27
N ASP A 245 -7.07 2.36 -18.73
CA ASP A 245 -7.25 3.77 -19.10
C ASP A 245 -5.93 4.55 -19.25
N ALA A 246 -5.96 5.57 -20.11
CA ALA A 246 -4.80 6.37 -20.44
C ALA A 246 -4.21 7.15 -19.24
N PRO A 247 -5.01 7.71 -18.31
CA PRO A 247 -4.46 8.36 -17.11
C PRO A 247 -3.70 7.39 -16.20
N GLY A 248 -4.23 6.19 -15.94
CA GLY A 248 -3.56 5.15 -15.16
C GLY A 248 -2.23 4.74 -15.79
N GLN A 249 -2.21 4.52 -17.12
CA GLN A 249 -0.97 4.23 -17.85
C GLN A 249 0.06 5.35 -17.73
N ALA A 250 -0.36 6.62 -17.81
CA ALA A 250 0.53 7.76 -17.66
C ALA A 250 1.15 7.82 -16.26
N ARG A 251 0.38 7.52 -15.21
CA ARG A 251 0.88 7.44 -13.83
C ARG A 251 1.89 6.31 -13.65
N VAL A 252 1.58 5.10 -14.13
CA VAL A 252 2.50 3.95 -14.05
C VAL A 252 3.81 4.25 -14.81
N ALA A 253 3.71 4.85 -15.99
CA ALA A 253 4.89 5.26 -16.77
C ALA A 253 5.73 6.31 -16.03
N ALA A 254 5.10 7.30 -15.41
CA ALA A 254 5.77 8.34 -14.63
C ALA A 254 6.43 7.77 -13.35
N ALA A 255 5.74 6.90 -12.61
CA ALA A 255 6.28 6.22 -11.44
C ALA A 255 7.47 5.31 -11.80
N THR A 256 7.39 4.61 -12.93
CA THR A 256 8.50 3.81 -13.47
C THR A 256 9.69 4.69 -13.84
N GLN A 257 9.45 5.84 -14.46
CA GLN A 257 10.51 6.77 -14.82
C GLN A 257 11.17 7.37 -13.57
N ALA A 258 10.40 7.83 -12.59
CA ALA A 258 10.92 8.39 -11.35
C ALA A 258 11.75 7.35 -10.57
N SER A 259 11.25 6.11 -10.50
CA SER A 259 11.98 4.98 -9.91
C SER A 259 13.31 4.73 -10.63
N ALA A 260 13.32 4.73 -11.97
CA ALA A 260 14.54 4.54 -12.76
C ALA A 260 15.53 5.69 -12.58
N ASP A 261 15.05 6.94 -12.50
CA ASP A 261 15.89 8.12 -12.26
C ASP A 261 16.57 8.03 -10.88
N LEU A 262 15.83 7.61 -9.84
CA LEU A 262 16.39 7.42 -8.49
C LEU A 262 17.45 6.31 -8.49
N LEU A 263 17.14 5.15 -9.09
CA LEU A 263 18.10 4.05 -9.22
C LEU A 263 19.37 4.48 -9.98
N ALA A 264 19.22 5.21 -11.09
CA ALA A 264 20.36 5.69 -11.88
C ALA A 264 21.21 6.71 -11.11
N ALA A 265 20.57 7.64 -10.39
CA ALA A 265 21.25 8.60 -9.51
C ALA A 265 22.11 7.90 -8.45
N LEU A 266 21.59 6.78 -7.92
CA LEU A 266 22.27 5.95 -6.94
C LEU A 266 23.26 4.97 -7.55
N ALA A 267 23.19 4.67 -8.84
CA ALA A 267 24.13 3.77 -9.52
C ALA A 267 25.44 4.48 -9.89
N ASP A 268 25.40 5.80 -10.13
CA ASP A 268 26.59 6.64 -10.34
C ASP A 268 27.42 6.73 -9.04
N GLY A 269 28.68 6.27 -9.06
CA GLY A 269 29.61 6.35 -7.94
C GLY A 269 30.38 7.66 -7.78
N SER A 270 30.16 8.63 -8.67
CA SER A 270 30.82 9.93 -8.59
C SER A 270 30.50 10.64 -7.27
N GLY A 271 31.53 11.12 -6.57
CA GLY A 271 31.37 11.80 -5.28
C GLY A 271 31.00 10.90 -4.10
N GLY A 272 31.12 9.57 -4.24
CA GLY A 272 30.91 8.61 -3.15
C GLY A 272 29.50 8.67 -2.57
N ARG A 273 29.38 8.43 -1.26
CA ARG A 273 28.09 8.37 -0.57
C ARG A 273 27.34 9.71 -0.64
N GLN A 274 28.05 10.81 -0.37
CA GLN A 274 27.45 12.14 -0.38
C GLN A 274 26.98 12.53 -1.78
N GLY A 275 27.75 12.19 -2.83
CA GLY A 275 27.34 12.40 -4.21
C GLY A 275 26.06 11.65 -4.57
N ARG A 276 25.95 10.37 -4.17
CA ARG A 276 24.74 9.56 -4.38
C ARG A 276 23.52 10.15 -3.66
N LEU A 277 23.66 10.57 -2.41
CA LEU A 277 22.59 11.22 -1.64
C LEU A 277 22.14 12.54 -2.27
N ALA A 278 23.09 13.39 -2.69
CA ALA A 278 22.76 14.66 -3.33
C ALA A 278 22.02 14.48 -4.66
N ARG A 279 22.40 13.48 -5.47
CA ARG A 279 21.67 13.15 -6.70
C ARG A 279 20.28 12.58 -6.41
N ALA A 280 20.16 11.72 -5.39
CA ALA A 280 18.86 11.20 -4.97
C ALA A 280 17.93 12.33 -4.52
N ASP A 281 18.41 13.23 -3.66
CA ASP A 281 17.68 14.44 -3.24
C ASP A 281 17.22 15.28 -4.44
N ALA A 282 18.11 15.53 -5.41
CA ALA A 282 17.76 16.26 -6.62
C ALA A 282 16.66 15.56 -7.46
N VAL A 283 16.69 14.22 -7.57
CA VAL A 283 15.63 13.45 -8.23
C VAL A 283 14.31 13.63 -7.49
N LEU A 284 14.30 13.47 -6.16
CA LEU A 284 13.09 13.56 -5.36
C LEU A 284 12.49 14.97 -5.38
N GLN A 285 13.31 16.01 -5.28
CA GLN A 285 12.88 17.39 -5.47
C GLN A 285 12.25 17.61 -6.86
N GLY A 286 12.69 16.88 -7.89
CA GLY A 286 12.10 16.95 -9.23
C GLY A 286 10.69 16.36 -9.35
N TYR A 287 10.27 15.53 -8.39
CA TYR A 287 8.97 14.82 -8.42
C TYR A 287 8.04 15.14 -7.24
N LEU A 288 8.57 15.64 -6.12
CA LEU A 288 7.83 15.86 -4.87
C LEU A 288 7.58 17.33 -4.53
N GLN A 289 7.79 18.24 -5.48
CA GLN A 289 7.48 19.66 -5.27
C GLN A 289 5.97 19.94 -5.40
N VAL A 290 5.40 20.55 -4.35
CA VAL A 290 4.00 21.03 -4.33
C VAL A 290 3.86 22.32 -5.13
N ALA A 291 2.90 22.35 -6.05
CA ALA A 291 2.46 23.56 -6.72
C ALA A 291 1.38 24.26 -5.88
N PRO A 292 1.49 25.58 -5.65
CA PRO A 292 0.51 26.29 -4.85
C PRO A 292 -0.81 26.48 -5.60
N GLY A 293 -1.90 26.64 -4.85
CA GLY A 293 -3.17 27.15 -5.37
C GLY A 293 -4.21 26.09 -5.75
N CYS A 294 -3.90 24.80 -5.66
CA CYS A 294 -4.91 23.75 -5.82
C CYS A 294 -5.60 23.47 -4.48
N SER A 295 -6.93 23.39 -4.49
CA SER A 295 -7.76 23.16 -3.30
C SER A 295 -9.12 22.62 -3.69
N ILE A 296 -9.94 22.19 -2.72
CA ILE A 296 -11.33 21.82 -3.01
C ILE A 296 -12.13 22.94 -3.71
N GLY A 297 -11.82 24.21 -3.44
CA GLY A 297 -12.52 25.36 -4.02
C GLY A 297 -12.33 25.54 -5.54
N ASN A 298 -11.32 24.90 -6.12
CA ASN A 298 -11.10 24.85 -7.57
C ASN A 298 -10.98 23.42 -8.09
N ASP A 299 -11.65 22.48 -7.41
CA ASP A 299 -11.64 21.04 -7.73
C ASP A 299 -10.22 20.50 -7.92
N TRP A 300 -9.33 20.87 -7.00
CA TRP A 300 -7.91 20.52 -7.00
C TRP A 300 -7.23 20.84 -8.34
N CYS A 301 -7.43 22.08 -8.81
CA CYS A 301 -6.99 22.54 -10.14
C CYS A 301 -7.64 21.79 -11.31
N GLY A 302 -8.90 21.35 -11.12
CA GLY A 302 -9.64 20.56 -12.11
C GLY A 302 -8.94 19.25 -12.41
N ALA A 303 -8.43 18.57 -11.37
CA ALA A 303 -7.76 17.28 -11.50
C ALA A 303 -8.69 16.30 -12.24
N LEU A 304 -8.44 16.11 -13.54
CA LEU A 304 -9.33 15.45 -14.50
C LEU A 304 -9.62 13.98 -14.15
N GLU A 305 -8.83 13.39 -13.26
CA GLU A 305 -9.03 12.03 -12.78
C GLU A 305 -10.07 11.95 -11.65
N SER A 306 -10.64 13.09 -11.23
CA SER A 306 -11.79 13.16 -10.33
C SER A 306 -13.01 12.40 -10.88
N TYR A 307 -13.13 12.21 -12.20
CA TYR A 307 -14.21 11.41 -12.82
C TYR A 307 -14.16 9.91 -12.52
N ALA A 308 -13.11 9.39 -11.88
CA ALA A 308 -13.11 8.03 -11.34
C ALA A 308 -14.19 7.82 -10.24
N THR A 309 -14.77 8.90 -9.72
CA THR A 309 -15.94 8.90 -8.82
C THR A 309 -17.26 8.73 -9.59
N SER A 310 -17.50 7.54 -10.13
CA SER A 310 -18.91 7.13 -10.30
C SER A 310 -19.51 6.99 -8.89
N PRO A 311 -20.71 7.53 -8.58
CA PRO A 311 -21.32 7.50 -7.24
C PRO A 311 -21.55 6.08 -6.66
N THR A 312 -21.29 5.05 -7.45
CA THR A 312 -21.42 3.63 -7.13
C THR A 312 -20.12 2.98 -6.68
N ARG A 313 -18.98 3.69 -6.67
CA ARG A 313 -17.68 3.19 -6.20
C ARG A 313 -17.28 4.00 -4.98
N SER A 314 -17.29 3.33 -3.84
CA SER A 314 -17.12 3.85 -2.48
C SER A 314 -15.94 4.82 -2.35
N GLU A 315 -16.26 6.05 -1.98
CA GLU A 315 -15.33 6.98 -1.33
C GLU A 315 -15.15 6.50 0.12
N GLY A 316 -13.92 6.10 0.48
CA GLY A 316 -13.52 5.86 1.86
C GLY A 316 -13.82 4.47 2.44
N CYS A 317 -12.86 3.97 3.24
CA CYS A 317 -13.07 2.85 4.15
C CYS A 317 -14.09 3.25 5.21
N ALA A 318 -15.36 2.93 5.01
CA ALA A 318 -16.32 2.98 6.10
C ALA A 318 -15.99 1.84 7.08
N ALA A 319 -15.13 2.10 8.06
CA ALA A 319 -15.11 1.34 9.30
C ALA A 319 -16.44 1.64 10.00
N ALA A 320 -17.46 0.82 9.76
CA ALA A 320 -18.74 0.98 10.43
C ALA A 320 -18.51 0.95 11.96
N PRO A 321 -18.89 1.98 12.72
CA PRO A 321 -18.85 1.89 14.17
C PRO A 321 -19.75 0.72 14.57
N GLY A 322 -19.21 -0.18 15.39
CA GLY A 322 -19.88 -1.40 15.83
C GLY A 322 -21.16 -1.10 16.62
N VAL A 323 -22.24 -0.76 15.93
CA VAL A 323 -23.58 -0.78 16.49
C VAL A 323 -24.04 -2.22 16.38
N LEU A 324 -23.80 -2.98 17.45
CA LEU A 324 -24.57 -4.18 17.76
C LEU A 324 -26.03 -3.74 17.88
N SER A 325 -26.72 -3.71 16.75
CA SER A 325 -28.15 -3.45 16.69
C SER A 325 -28.84 -4.53 17.52
N ALA A 326 -29.70 -4.11 18.45
CA ALA A 326 -30.39 -4.95 19.44
C ALA A 326 -31.14 -6.18 18.87
N GLY A 327 -31.26 -6.30 17.53
CA GLY A 327 -31.80 -7.46 16.85
C GLY A 327 -30.95 -8.73 16.93
N THR A 328 -29.62 -8.65 17.00
CA THR A 328 -28.75 -9.84 17.07
C THR A 328 -28.80 -10.53 18.44
N LEU A 329 -28.93 -9.75 19.53
CA LEU A 329 -29.13 -10.27 20.88
C LEU A 329 -30.49 -10.98 21.05
N LEU A 330 -31.53 -10.52 20.36
CA LEU A 330 -32.86 -11.16 20.41
C LEU A 330 -32.92 -12.47 19.61
N ALA A 331 -32.19 -12.57 18.50
CA ALA A 331 -32.09 -13.82 17.73
C ALA A 331 -31.32 -14.93 18.49
N GLY A 332 -30.25 -14.56 19.22
CA GLY A 332 -29.49 -15.48 20.06
C GLY A 332 -30.30 -16.05 21.24
N LEU A 333 -31.10 -15.20 21.91
CA LEU A 333 -31.97 -15.62 23.02
C LEU A 333 -33.13 -16.52 22.56
N GLY A 334 -33.66 -16.30 21.34
CA GLY A 334 -34.71 -17.14 20.76
C GLY A 334 -34.23 -18.58 20.50
N LEU A 335 -33.02 -18.75 19.98
CA LEU A 335 -32.44 -20.06 19.68
C LEU A 335 -32.08 -20.85 20.95
N LEU A 336 -31.61 -20.18 22.00
CA LEU A 336 -31.32 -20.81 23.30
C LEU A 336 -32.60 -21.31 23.99
N ARG A 337 -33.70 -20.56 23.93
CA ARG A 337 -35.02 -20.99 24.45
C ARG A 337 -35.60 -22.17 23.67
N GLN A 338 -35.37 -22.23 22.35
CA GLN A 338 -35.86 -23.32 21.51
C GLN A 338 -35.06 -24.62 21.73
N ARG A 339 -33.75 -24.52 22.03
CA ARG A 339 -32.91 -25.66 22.42
C ARG A 339 -33.28 -26.22 23.79
N GLN A 340 -33.56 -25.37 24.77
CA GLN A 340 -34.03 -25.81 26.09
C GLN A 340 -35.38 -26.55 26.04
N ARG A 341 -36.29 -26.12 25.14
CA ARG A 341 -37.58 -26.82 24.95
C ARG A 341 -37.46 -28.18 24.27
N ARG A 342 -36.41 -28.44 23.47
CA ARG A 342 -36.18 -29.72 22.81
C ARG A 342 -35.39 -30.73 23.65
N GLY A 343 -34.71 -30.29 24.70
CA GLY A 343 -33.99 -31.17 25.63
C GLY A 343 -34.86 -31.79 26.74
N GLY A 344 -36.08 -31.30 26.97
CA GLY A 344 -36.93 -31.72 28.10
C GLY A 344 -37.81 -32.95 27.86
N HIS A 345 -37.68 -33.66 26.74
CA HIS A 345 -38.53 -34.82 26.43
C HIS A 345 -37.72 -36.07 26.08
N ARG A 346 -36.79 -36.43 26.96
CA ARG A 346 -36.27 -37.80 27.09
C ARG A 346 -36.02 -38.13 28.56
N GLY A 347 -36.88 -38.97 29.12
CA GLY A 347 -36.53 -39.81 30.26
C GLY A 347 -37.52 -39.81 31.42
N ARG A 348 -38.40 -40.82 31.45
CA ARG A 348 -38.57 -41.85 32.52
C ARG A 348 -40.03 -42.26 32.71
N PRO A 349 -40.31 -43.49 33.15
CA PRO A 349 -39.67 -44.79 32.89
C PRO A 349 -40.35 -45.56 31.75
#